data_AF-A0A6N7XWG2-F1
#
_entry.id   AF-A0A6N7XWG2-F1
#
_cell.length_a   1.000
_cell.length_b   1.000
_cell.length_c   1.000
_cell.angle_alpha   90.00
_cell.angle_beta   90.00
_cell.angle_gamma   90.00
#
_symmetry.space_group_name_H-M   'P 1'
#
loop_
_entity.id
_entity.type
_entity.pdbx_description
1 polymer ?
#
loop_
_entity_poly.entity_id
_entity_poly.type
_entity_poly.pdbx_seq_one_letter_code
_entity_poly.pdbx_strand_id
1 'polypeptide(L)'
;MKKISIILLAALLFMNFSIANAQGTNIYKEGVLEGYFIEAIDNKIKVEEYSGTIYTIPMIKNVVLEIDGRPVKITDFKKGMEVYITLQGRNIKYMDAYSVDNPAYIQPGEKVRIGTVLGIDRDQIEIKLPTGKREVYFTSPATVVTKNKENINLKELYVGDRVKFYFDDIDTSYISRVNIQGDSILIKDIYRGQLTVTDSLQDIIALEKVDVFRNGKWTSLGKSIKVPYNGNLPIYIGGQKIDIKNLKHYKGKTVYMAMKDYFGKEKVERMVVKAQYENNFSEKIREINWFSSQMELGNNRNINFHDGTIVVKNNRLVDVYNLNSGSDGLIIADGRGSDLTADLVYIYNENINNTNIGQDQLYVGRLNTILEDILYLKDFFLLDKNNWESFNDEKEFFYDDDTFIYDLENNKEVSPKEFFSRDYSVDENNRRNRTRDWYGYLYTEGDRISAAFIKRSMDSLLNQRTTIGIVESSPVEDNNMGWFLKLKNSKDWSTINEQWMEKNSTLNIYLREAMIIKNGQRVTVNDIKSGDSLYMVRDDNMAKVIIVK
;
A
#
# COMPACT_ATOMS: atom_id res chain seq x y z
N MET A 1 -70.02 -42.65 -20.88
CA MET A 1 -68.89 -42.54 -19.91
C MET A 1 -67.76 -41.74 -20.58
N LYS A 2 -67.09 -40.82 -19.87
CA LYS A 2 -66.11 -39.79 -20.36
C LYS A 2 -66.58 -38.35 -20.64
N LYS A 3 -67.86 -37.98 -20.41
CA LYS A 3 -68.26 -36.56 -20.36
C LYS A 3 -68.81 -36.08 -18.99
N ILE A 4 -68.94 -36.98 -18.02
CA ILE A 4 -69.38 -36.65 -16.65
C ILE A 4 -68.19 -36.51 -15.68
N SER A 5 -66.99 -36.96 -16.04
CA SER A 5 -65.78 -36.80 -15.22
C SER A 5 -65.11 -35.42 -15.31
N ILE A 6 -65.42 -34.60 -16.32
CA ILE A 6 -64.77 -33.27 -16.48
C ILE A 6 -65.50 -32.19 -15.67
N ILE A 7 -66.81 -32.36 -15.41
CA ILE A 7 -67.60 -31.40 -14.61
C ILE A 7 -67.39 -31.61 -13.10
N LEU A 8 -67.15 -32.86 -12.65
CA LEU A 8 -66.82 -33.12 -11.25
C LEU A 8 -65.41 -32.66 -10.85
N LEU A 9 -64.45 -32.65 -11.78
CA LEU A 9 -63.09 -32.17 -11.51
C LEU A 9 -63.00 -30.63 -11.51
N ALA A 10 -63.86 -29.94 -12.27
CA ALA A 10 -63.98 -28.49 -12.22
C ALA A 10 -64.73 -28.01 -10.96
N ALA A 11 -65.73 -28.76 -10.47
CA ALA A 11 -66.45 -28.42 -9.25
C ALA A 11 -65.62 -28.63 -7.96
N LEU A 12 -64.60 -29.50 -7.98
CA LEU A 12 -63.65 -29.69 -6.87
C LEU A 12 -62.50 -28.66 -6.85
N LEU A 13 -62.28 -27.92 -7.94
CA LEU A 13 -61.29 -26.84 -8.02
C LEU A 13 -61.83 -25.46 -7.60
N PHE A 14 -63.14 -25.32 -7.38
CA PHE A 14 -63.77 -24.07 -6.94
C PHE A 14 -64.28 -24.07 -5.48
N MET A 15 -63.99 -25.10 -4.68
CA MET A 15 -64.39 -25.17 -3.26
C MET A 15 -63.27 -24.99 -2.23
N ASN A 16 -62.09 -24.50 -2.63
CA ASN A 16 -61.04 -24.09 -1.69
C ASN A 16 -60.49 -22.69 -1.99
N PHE A 17 -61.39 -21.73 -2.19
CA PHE A 17 -61.11 -20.34 -1.82
C PHE A 17 -61.80 -20.06 -0.49
N SER A 18 -61.34 -20.76 0.55
CA SER A 18 -61.33 -20.14 1.86
C SER A 18 -60.36 -18.98 1.72
N ILE A 19 -60.90 -17.78 1.51
CA ILE A 19 -60.21 -16.55 1.88
C ILE A 19 -60.01 -16.71 3.38
N ALA A 20 -58.88 -17.31 3.76
CA ALA A 20 -58.25 -16.98 5.00
C ALA A 20 -57.96 -15.50 4.87
N ASN A 21 -58.91 -14.68 5.32
CA ASN A 21 -58.58 -13.42 5.94
C ASN A 21 -57.64 -13.81 7.08
N ALA A 22 -56.35 -13.94 6.77
CA ALA A 22 -55.34 -13.53 7.71
C ALA A 22 -55.69 -12.06 7.95
N GLN A 23 -56.49 -11.83 8.98
CA GLN A 23 -56.57 -10.53 9.60
C GLN A 23 -55.12 -10.20 9.90
N GLY A 24 -54.49 -9.39 9.05
CA GLY A 24 -53.28 -8.68 9.43
C GLY A 24 -53.63 -8.01 10.74
N THR A 25 -53.00 -8.50 11.81
CA THR A 25 -53.21 -8.04 13.17
C THR A 25 -53.00 -6.54 13.13
N ASN A 26 -54.10 -5.81 13.19
CA ASN A 26 -54.02 -4.36 13.16
C ASN A 26 -53.48 -3.99 14.53
N ILE A 27 -52.22 -3.55 14.61
CA ILE A 27 -51.58 -3.17 15.87
C ILE A 27 -52.41 -2.17 16.68
N TYR A 28 -53.28 -1.39 16.03
CA TYR A 28 -54.19 -0.45 16.68
C TYR A 28 -55.47 -1.11 17.24
N LYS A 29 -55.75 -2.37 16.90
CA LYS A 29 -56.78 -3.21 17.53
C LYS A 29 -56.23 -4.05 18.68
N GLU A 30 -55.01 -4.57 18.54
CA GLU A 30 -54.37 -5.38 19.58
C GLU A 30 -53.72 -4.51 20.67
N GLY A 31 -53.32 -3.29 20.32
CA GLY A 31 -52.74 -2.34 21.25
C GLY A 31 -51.31 -2.70 21.66
N VAL A 32 -50.65 -3.64 20.98
CA VAL A 32 -49.29 -4.10 21.24
C VAL A 32 -48.52 -4.20 19.93
N LEU A 33 -47.21 -3.94 19.98
CA LEU A 33 -46.26 -4.05 18.88
C LEU A 33 -44.93 -4.57 19.43
N GLU A 34 -44.36 -5.59 18.80
CA GLU A 34 -43.05 -6.16 19.11
C GLU A 34 -42.14 -6.08 17.89
N GLY A 35 -40.85 -5.78 18.08
CA GLY A 35 -39.91 -5.67 16.97
C GLY A 35 -38.59 -5.03 17.35
N TYR A 36 -37.87 -4.49 16.36
CA TYR A 36 -36.58 -3.83 16.56
C TYR A 36 -36.69 -2.31 16.44
N PHE A 37 -36.17 -1.61 17.44
CA PHE A 37 -36.07 -0.15 17.43
C PHE A 37 -35.14 0.30 16.29
N ILE A 38 -35.59 1.23 15.45
CA ILE A 38 -34.75 1.81 14.40
C ILE A 38 -34.20 3.16 14.86
N GLU A 39 -35.09 4.09 15.17
CA GLU A 39 -34.76 5.47 15.51
C GLU A 39 -35.96 6.18 16.16
N ALA A 40 -35.67 7.26 16.88
CA ALA A 40 -36.67 8.22 17.35
C ALA A 40 -36.45 9.56 16.66
N ILE A 41 -37.47 10.07 15.97
CA ILE A 41 -37.45 11.37 15.28
C ILE A 41 -38.57 12.22 15.88
N ASP A 42 -38.21 13.36 16.46
CA ASP A 42 -39.10 14.24 17.19
C ASP A 42 -39.87 13.49 18.30
N ASN A 43 -41.21 13.39 18.16
CA ASN A 43 -42.10 12.70 19.07
C ASN A 43 -42.64 11.38 18.46
N LYS A 44 -41.92 10.79 17.51
CA LYS A 44 -42.30 9.53 16.85
C LYS A 44 -41.18 8.50 16.96
N ILE A 45 -41.57 7.24 17.12
CA ILE A 45 -40.65 6.10 17.14
C ILE A 45 -40.87 5.28 15.88
N LYS A 46 -39.77 4.86 15.26
CA LYS A 46 -39.77 3.96 14.13
C LYS A 46 -39.31 2.56 14.57
N VAL A 47 -40.13 1.55 14.28
CA VAL A 47 -39.91 0.15 14.68
C VAL A 47 -40.16 -0.78 13.51
N GLU A 48 -39.37 -1.83 13.41
CA GLU A 48 -39.53 -2.92 12.44
C GLU A 48 -40.00 -4.18 13.16
N GLU A 49 -41.20 -4.68 12.84
CA GLU A 49 -41.66 -5.98 13.33
C GLU A 49 -40.77 -7.12 12.81
N TYR A 50 -40.83 -8.28 13.46
CA TYR A 50 -40.16 -9.50 12.99
C TYR A 50 -40.56 -9.92 11.56
N SER A 51 -41.72 -9.46 11.08
CA SER A 51 -42.19 -9.65 9.69
C SER A 51 -41.46 -8.78 8.65
N GLY A 52 -40.61 -7.84 9.10
CA GLY A 52 -39.97 -6.80 8.27
C GLY A 52 -40.86 -5.57 8.03
N THR A 53 -42.05 -5.52 8.63
CA THR A 53 -42.97 -4.37 8.48
C THR A 53 -42.53 -3.20 9.35
N ILE A 54 -42.38 -2.02 8.76
CA ILE A 54 -41.93 -0.81 9.46
C ILE A 54 -43.11 0.07 9.85
N TYR A 55 -43.18 0.43 11.13
CA TYR A 55 -44.14 1.36 11.70
C TYR A 55 -43.47 2.63 12.20
N THR A 56 -44.16 3.76 12.04
CA THR A 56 -43.77 5.04 12.63
C THR A 56 -44.91 5.56 13.48
N ILE A 57 -44.74 5.56 14.81
CA ILE A 57 -45.83 5.78 15.76
C ILE A 57 -45.51 6.96 16.69
N PRO A 58 -46.42 7.93 16.84
CA PRO A 58 -46.25 9.03 17.80
C PRO A 58 -46.30 8.57 19.26
N MET A 59 -45.59 9.26 20.15
CA MET A 59 -45.63 9.04 21.59
C MET A 59 -46.65 9.97 22.28
N ILE A 60 -47.25 9.52 23.39
CA ILE A 60 -47.98 10.42 24.28
C ILE A 60 -47.01 11.29 25.10
N LYS A 61 -47.49 12.42 25.63
CA LYS A 61 -46.67 13.38 26.41
C LYS A 61 -45.99 12.76 27.65
N ASN A 62 -46.58 11.73 28.24
CA ASN A 62 -46.07 11.03 29.43
C ASN A 62 -45.85 9.53 29.11
N VAL A 63 -45.13 9.24 28.03
CA VAL A 63 -44.77 7.87 27.68
C VAL A 63 -43.85 7.29 28.76
N VAL A 64 -44.08 6.03 29.12
CA VAL A 64 -43.19 5.27 30.02
C VAL A 64 -42.18 4.51 29.15
N LEU A 65 -40.90 4.74 29.41
CA LEU A 65 -39.79 4.17 28.66
C LEU A 65 -38.88 3.41 29.61
N GLU A 66 -38.68 2.13 29.33
CA GLU A 66 -37.87 1.23 30.14
C GLU A 66 -36.84 0.50 29.29
N ILE A 67 -35.70 0.15 29.91
CA ILE A 67 -34.78 -0.86 29.42
C ILE A 67 -34.58 -1.87 30.55
N ASP A 68 -34.89 -3.14 30.30
CA ASP A 68 -34.88 -4.22 31.31
C ASP A 68 -35.68 -3.86 32.57
N GLY A 69 -36.85 -3.24 32.38
CA GLY A 69 -37.72 -2.78 33.48
C GLY A 69 -37.16 -1.61 34.30
N ARG A 70 -36.09 -0.94 33.83
CA ARG A 70 -35.56 0.28 34.47
C ARG A 70 -35.97 1.53 33.69
N PRO A 71 -36.51 2.58 34.34
CA PRO A 71 -36.87 3.81 33.66
C PRO A 71 -35.68 4.52 32.99
N VAL A 72 -35.83 4.88 31.71
CA VAL A 72 -34.78 5.54 30.89
C VAL A 72 -35.33 6.69 30.04
N LYS A 73 -34.45 7.40 29.33
CA LYS A 73 -34.82 8.40 28.32
C LYS A 73 -34.85 7.75 26.94
N ILE A 74 -35.60 8.35 26.00
CA ILE A 74 -35.65 7.87 24.61
C ILE A 74 -34.27 7.86 23.92
N THR A 75 -33.35 8.74 24.34
CA THR A 75 -31.96 8.81 23.84
C THR A 75 -31.12 7.58 24.19
N ASP A 76 -31.57 6.78 25.16
CA ASP A 76 -30.86 5.62 25.67
C ASP A 76 -31.13 4.38 24.80
N PHE A 77 -32.23 4.38 24.03
CA PHE A 77 -32.54 3.33 23.05
C PHE A 77 -31.56 3.40 21.87
N LYS A 78 -31.05 2.23 21.45
CA LYS A 78 -30.14 2.09 20.32
C LYS A 78 -30.81 1.29 19.21
N LYS A 79 -30.47 1.63 17.97
CA LYS A 79 -30.92 0.90 16.80
C LYS A 79 -30.59 -0.58 16.95
N GLY A 80 -31.57 -1.45 16.71
CA GLY A 80 -31.45 -2.91 16.82
C GLY A 80 -31.84 -3.48 18.18
N MET A 81 -32.16 -2.65 19.19
CA MET A 81 -32.75 -3.16 20.44
C MET A 81 -34.13 -3.78 20.16
N GLU A 82 -34.37 -4.95 20.72
CA GLU A 82 -35.70 -5.56 20.72
C GLU A 82 -36.61 -4.76 21.67
N VAL A 83 -37.77 -4.35 21.18
CA VAL A 83 -38.72 -3.51 21.90
C VAL A 83 -40.09 -4.17 21.96
N TYR A 84 -40.70 -4.05 23.13
CA TYR A 84 -42.10 -4.32 23.38
C TYR A 84 -42.83 -3.01 23.60
N ILE A 85 -43.84 -2.72 22.76
CA ILE A 85 -44.56 -1.45 22.76
C ILE A 85 -46.04 -1.70 23.04
N THR A 86 -46.60 -0.92 23.97
CA THR A 86 -48.05 -0.86 24.19
C THR A 86 -48.61 0.48 23.73
N LEU A 87 -49.69 0.42 22.95
CA LEU A 87 -50.37 1.56 22.36
C LEU A 87 -51.62 1.96 23.16
N GLN A 88 -51.86 3.27 23.23
CA GLN A 88 -53.15 3.85 23.60
C GLN A 88 -53.76 4.50 22.36
N GLY A 89 -54.71 3.81 21.73
CA GLY A 89 -55.25 4.21 20.43
C GLY A 89 -54.16 4.12 19.36
N ARG A 90 -53.73 5.27 18.81
CA ARG A 90 -52.67 5.35 17.79
C ARG A 90 -51.33 5.87 18.30
N ASN A 91 -51.17 6.03 19.62
CA ASN A 91 -49.97 6.57 20.22
C ASN A 91 -49.31 5.55 21.15
N ILE A 92 -47.99 5.60 21.26
CA ILE A 92 -47.23 4.79 22.22
C ILE A 92 -47.47 5.32 23.64
N LYS A 93 -47.89 4.42 24.53
CA LYS A 93 -48.06 4.68 25.96
C LYS A 93 -46.91 4.12 26.79
N TYR A 94 -46.39 2.96 26.39
CA TYR A 94 -45.32 2.24 27.07
C TYR A 94 -44.40 1.61 26.03
N MET A 95 -43.10 1.64 26.28
CA MET A 95 -42.10 0.90 25.52
C MET A 95 -41.02 0.39 26.48
N ASP A 96 -40.80 -0.91 26.48
CA ASP A 96 -39.66 -1.56 27.13
C ASP A 96 -38.72 -2.10 26.07
N ALA A 97 -37.43 -1.86 26.22
CA ALA A 97 -36.40 -2.51 25.43
C ALA A 97 -35.68 -3.56 26.25
N TYR A 98 -35.34 -4.66 25.61
CA TYR A 98 -34.49 -5.66 26.21
C TYR A 98 -33.04 -5.36 25.83
N SER A 99 -32.15 -5.32 26.82
CA SER A 99 -30.73 -5.30 26.52
C SER A 99 -30.38 -6.62 25.84
N VAL A 100 -29.98 -6.54 24.57
CA VAL A 100 -29.57 -7.72 23.82
C VAL A 100 -28.25 -8.20 24.42
N ASP A 101 -28.15 -9.50 24.73
CA ASP A 101 -26.88 -10.18 25.03
C ASP A 101 -25.88 -10.16 23.85
N ASN A 102 -26.21 -9.45 22.76
CA ASN A 102 -25.35 -9.29 21.59
C ASN A 102 -24.85 -7.84 21.44
N PRO A 103 -23.82 -7.43 22.20
CA PRO A 103 -23.18 -6.11 22.11
C PRO A 103 -22.38 -5.88 20.80
N ALA A 104 -22.51 -6.76 19.80
CA ALA A 104 -21.58 -6.89 18.68
C ALA A 104 -21.95 -6.13 17.39
N TYR A 105 -23.18 -5.63 17.24
CA TYR A 105 -23.55 -4.90 16.02
C TYR A 105 -22.96 -3.49 16.04
N ILE A 106 -21.92 -3.29 15.23
CA ILE A 106 -21.39 -1.97 14.84
C ILE A 106 -21.88 -1.67 13.41
N GLN A 107 -22.03 -0.39 13.05
CA GLN A 107 -22.24 -0.06 11.64
C GLN A 107 -20.97 -0.42 10.83
N PRO A 108 -21.11 -0.79 9.55
CA PRO A 108 -19.97 -1.06 8.67
C PRO A 108 -18.92 0.07 8.75
N GLY A 109 -17.68 -0.30 9.07
CA GLY A 109 -16.55 0.61 9.23
C GLY A 109 -16.46 1.39 10.55
N GLU A 110 -17.28 1.12 11.56
CA GLU A 110 -17.19 1.81 12.86
C GLU A 110 -15.99 1.35 13.70
N LYS A 111 -15.60 0.07 13.61
CA LYS A 111 -14.37 -0.40 14.25
C LYS A 111 -13.20 0.04 13.39
N VAL A 112 -12.28 0.76 14.02
CA VAL A 112 -11.08 1.30 13.39
C VAL A 112 -9.84 0.82 14.11
N ARG A 113 -8.80 0.48 13.34
CA ARG A 113 -7.44 0.26 13.85
C ARG A 113 -6.47 1.11 13.05
N ILE A 114 -5.56 1.79 13.74
CA ILE A 114 -4.57 2.67 13.12
C ILE A 114 -3.20 2.20 13.58
N GLY A 115 -2.29 2.00 12.64
CA GLY A 115 -0.94 1.56 12.94
C GLY A 115 0.02 1.74 11.78
N THR A 116 1.26 1.28 11.98
CA THR A 116 2.29 1.21 10.95
C THR A 116 2.50 -0.24 10.55
N VAL A 117 2.54 -0.53 9.25
CA VAL A 117 2.76 -1.88 8.72
C VAL A 117 4.15 -2.38 9.12
N LEU A 118 4.20 -3.53 9.78
CA LEU A 118 5.41 -4.25 10.14
C LEU A 118 5.70 -5.38 9.15
N GLY A 119 4.67 -6.08 8.69
CA GLY A 119 4.83 -7.26 7.84
C GLY A 119 3.63 -7.45 6.95
N ILE A 120 3.86 -8.02 5.77
CA ILE A 120 2.84 -8.34 4.79
C ILE A 120 3.16 -9.75 4.30
N ASP A 121 2.21 -10.66 4.49
CA ASP A 121 2.30 -12.04 4.03
C ASP A 121 0.98 -12.48 3.40
N ARG A 122 0.89 -12.43 2.07
CA ARG A 122 -0.31 -12.76 1.29
C ARG A 122 -1.50 -11.95 1.79
N ASP A 123 -2.50 -12.60 2.38
CA ASP A 123 -3.69 -11.97 2.94
C ASP A 123 -3.47 -11.39 4.34
N GLN A 124 -2.30 -11.60 4.97
CA GLN A 124 -2.00 -11.15 6.33
C GLN A 124 -1.25 -9.83 6.34
N ILE A 125 -1.68 -8.91 7.20
CA ILE A 125 -1.01 -7.63 7.46
C ILE A 125 -0.76 -7.49 8.96
N GLU A 126 0.50 -7.43 9.35
CA GLU A 126 0.91 -7.12 10.73
C GLU A 126 1.11 -5.60 10.86
N ILE A 127 0.50 -4.99 11.89
CA ILE A 127 0.67 -3.57 12.20
C ILE A 127 1.15 -3.37 13.64
N LYS A 128 1.94 -2.30 13.84
CA LYS A 128 2.29 -1.73 15.14
C LYS A 128 1.32 -0.61 15.47
N LEU A 129 0.56 -0.77 16.55
CA LEU A 129 -0.30 0.28 17.08
C LEU A 129 0.54 1.41 17.72
N PRO A 130 -0.03 2.61 17.90
CA PRO A 130 0.62 3.70 18.65
C PRO A 130 1.03 3.32 20.07
N THR A 131 0.38 2.32 20.67
CA THR A 131 0.73 1.77 21.99
C THR A 131 1.98 0.88 21.97
N GLY A 132 2.52 0.57 20.79
CA GLY A 132 3.64 -0.37 20.60
C GLY A 132 3.20 -1.83 20.46
N LYS A 133 1.93 -2.16 20.72
CA LYS A 133 1.37 -3.50 20.53
C LYS A 133 1.37 -3.88 19.04
N ARG A 134 1.71 -5.14 18.75
CA ARG A 134 1.62 -5.73 17.41
C ARG A 134 0.32 -6.49 17.27
N GLU A 135 -0.35 -6.34 16.13
CA GLU A 135 -1.60 -7.02 15.82
C GLU A 135 -1.59 -7.45 14.35
N VAL A 136 -2.18 -8.62 14.07
CA VAL A 136 -2.29 -9.19 12.73
C VAL A 136 -3.74 -9.17 12.28
N TYR A 137 -3.96 -8.77 11.04
CA TYR A 137 -5.27 -8.67 10.41
C TYR A 137 -5.23 -9.30 9.01
N PHE A 138 -6.40 -9.63 8.47
CA PHE A 138 -6.53 -10.37 7.22
C PHE A 138 -7.27 -9.54 6.17
N THR A 139 -6.89 -9.69 4.91
CA THR A 139 -7.61 -9.14 3.76
C THR A 139 -8.42 -10.23 3.07
N SER A 140 -9.34 -9.81 2.22
CA SER A 140 -10.15 -10.67 1.37
C SER A 140 -10.31 -10.01 0.00
N PRO A 141 -10.83 -10.71 -1.02
CA PRO A 141 -11.16 -10.10 -2.30
C PRO A 141 -12.14 -8.92 -2.20
N ALA A 142 -12.91 -8.81 -1.11
CA ALA A 142 -13.81 -7.69 -0.85
C ALA A 142 -13.14 -6.49 -0.15
N THR A 143 -11.89 -6.62 0.30
CA THR A 143 -11.18 -5.54 1.00
C THR A 143 -10.86 -4.40 0.03
N VAL A 144 -11.45 -3.23 0.28
CA VAL A 144 -11.19 -2.03 -0.53
C VAL A 144 -9.94 -1.32 -0.03
N VAL A 145 -8.99 -1.03 -0.90
CA VAL A 145 -7.76 -0.30 -0.55
C VAL A 145 -7.77 1.07 -1.19
N THR A 146 -7.54 2.11 -0.39
CA THR A 146 -7.47 3.50 -0.85
C THR A 146 -6.19 4.18 -0.42
N LYS A 147 -5.59 4.99 -1.30
CA LYS A 147 -4.50 5.93 -1.00
C LYS A 147 -4.85 7.26 -1.64
N ASN A 148 -4.68 8.39 -0.92
CA ASN A 148 -5.08 9.71 -1.41
C ASN A 148 -6.55 9.81 -1.90
N LYS A 149 -7.44 8.98 -1.35
CA LYS A 149 -8.86 8.81 -1.74
C LYS A 149 -9.09 8.13 -3.10
N GLU A 150 -8.04 7.63 -3.74
CA GLU A 150 -8.14 6.81 -4.96
C GLU A 150 -8.07 5.34 -4.58
N ASN A 151 -8.83 4.50 -5.30
CA ASN A 151 -8.74 3.05 -5.16
C ASN A 151 -7.43 2.57 -5.79
N ILE A 152 -6.68 1.75 -5.04
CA ILE A 152 -5.44 1.16 -5.52
C ILE A 152 -5.41 -0.34 -5.20
N ASN A 153 -4.47 -1.07 -5.80
CA ASN A 153 -4.28 -2.49 -5.50
C ASN A 153 -3.56 -2.64 -4.14
N LEU A 154 -3.89 -3.70 -3.40
CA LEU A 154 -3.25 -4.03 -2.12
C LEU A 154 -1.74 -4.27 -2.26
N LYS A 155 -1.27 -4.72 -3.43
CA LYS A 155 0.17 -4.94 -3.71
C LYS A 155 1.01 -3.65 -3.64
N GLU A 156 0.38 -2.48 -3.67
CA GLU A 156 1.00 -1.16 -3.50
C GLU A 156 1.29 -0.80 -2.04
N LEU A 157 0.93 -1.66 -1.09
CA LEU A 157 1.24 -1.46 0.33
C LEU A 157 2.73 -1.72 0.60
N TYR A 158 3.35 -0.90 1.45
CA TYR A 158 4.74 -1.07 1.88
C TYR A 158 4.84 -1.29 3.39
N VAL A 159 5.82 -2.09 3.79
CA VAL A 159 6.31 -2.08 5.18
C VAL A 159 6.76 -0.65 5.53
N GLY A 160 6.32 -0.15 6.68
CA GLY A 160 6.50 1.23 7.11
C GLY A 160 5.37 2.19 6.71
N ASP A 161 4.41 1.77 5.87
CA ASP A 161 3.21 2.57 5.61
C ASP A 161 2.38 2.74 6.87
N ARG A 162 1.76 3.91 7.02
CA ARG A 162 0.74 4.12 8.05
C ARG A 162 -0.63 3.84 7.45
N VAL A 163 -1.38 2.99 8.13
CA VAL A 163 -2.68 2.49 7.65
C VAL A 163 -3.77 2.72 8.67
N LYS A 164 -4.98 2.87 8.15
CA LYS A 164 -6.23 2.85 8.92
C LYS A 164 -7.12 1.75 8.36
N PHE A 165 -7.31 0.71 9.17
CA PHE A 165 -8.20 -0.41 8.88
C PHE A 165 -9.59 -0.12 9.42
N TYR A 166 -10.59 -0.44 8.61
CA TYR A 166 -12.00 -0.40 8.95
C TYR A 166 -12.53 -1.83 8.94
N PHE A 167 -13.43 -2.12 9.88
CA PHE A 167 -14.05 -3.43 10.05
C PHE A 167 -15.56 -3.26 10.15
N ASP A 168 -16.28 -4.24 9.62
CA ASP A 168 -17.75 -4.23 9.61
C ASP A 168 -18.34 -5.07 10.76
N ASP A 169 -17.49 -5.74 11.54
CA ASP A 169 -17.84 -6.53 12.72
C ASP A 169 -16.82 -6.26 13.85
N ILE A 170 -17.26 -6.27 15.10
CA ILE A 170 -16.38 -6.04 16.25
C ILE A 170 -15.42 -7.19 16.50
N ASP A 171 -15.80 -8.42 16.16
CA ASP A 171 -15.07 -9.65 16.47
C ASP A 171 -14.30 -10.21 15.27
N THR A 172 -14.39 -9.55 14.11
CA THR A 172 -13.61 -9.95 12.93
C THR A 172 -12.19 -9.39 12.93
N SER A 173 -11.27 -10.19 12.39
CA SER A 173 -9.92 -9.79 11.98
C SER A 173 -9.83 -9.47 10.48
N TYR A 174 -10.91 -9.65 9.71
CA TYR A 174 -10.98 -9.32 8.29
C TYR A 174 -11.25 -7.84 8.07
N ILE A 175 -10.37 -7.20 7.31
CA ILE A 175 -10.43 -5.78 7.01
C ILE A 175 -11.44 -5.55 5.89
N SER A 176 -12.44 -4.70 6.10
CA SER A 176 -13.37 -4.29 5.04
C SER A 176 -12.76 -3.20 4.16
N ARG A 177 -12.01 -2.27 4.77
CA ARG A 177 -11.32 -1.21 4.03
C ARG A 177 -9.96 -0.87 4.64
N VAL A 178 -8.96 -0.72 3.78
CA VAL A 178 -7.63 -0.19 4.12
C VAL A 178 -7.52 1.22 3.57
N ASN A 179 -7.17 2.18 4.42
CA ASN A 179 -6.76 3.51 3.99
C ASN A 179 -5.27 3.72 4.30
N ILE A 180 -4.47 3.85 3.24
CA ILE A 180 -3.03 4.07 3.30
C ILE A 180 -2.78 5.58 3.31
N GLN A 181 -1.98 6.03 4.27
CA GLN A 181 -1.55 7.43 4.33
C GLN A 181 -0.77 7.78 3.05
N GLY A 182 -1.05 8.95 2.48
CA GLY A 182 -0.35 9.47 1.31
C GLY A 182 1.14 9.78 1.56
N ASP A 183 1.75 10.44 0.58
CA ASP A 183 3.22 10.52 0.43
C ASP A 183 3.96 11.28 1.55
N SER A 184 3.23 11.93 2.46
CA SER A 184 3.76 12.47 3.73
C SER A 184 4.48 11.44 4.63
N ILE A 185 4.28 10.14 4.37
CA ILE A 185 4.99 9.07 5.08
C ILE A 185 6.44 8.90 4.61
N LEU A 186 6.78 9.37 3.41
CA LEU A 186 8.10 9.21 2.81
C LEU A 186 9.12 10.13 3.48
N ILE A 187 10.34 9.62 3.63
CA ILE A 187 11.48 10.39 4.07
C ILE A 187 11.88 11.33 2.94
N LYS A 188 11.89 12.62 3.24
CA LYS A 188 12.27 13.67 2.30
C LYS A 188 13.80 13.77 2.17
N ASP A 189 14.47 13.85 3.32
CA ASP A 189 15.92 14.03 3.42
C ASP A 189 16.43 13.40 4.73
N ILE A 190 17.72 13.06 4.74
CA ILE A 190 18.47 12.69 5.94
C ILE A 190 19.52 13.77 6.17
N TYR A 191 19.52 14.36 7.36
CA TYR A 191 20.47 15.39 7.75
C TYR A 191 21.46 14.90 8.79
N ARG A 192 22.67 15.42 8.69
CA ARG A 192 23.71 15.36 9.72
C ARG A 192 24.10 16.79 10.08
N GLY A 193 24.16 17.14 11.35
CA GLY A 193 24.58 18.49 11.75
C GLY A 193 24.94 18.59 13.22
N GLN A 194 25.46 19.74 13.65
CA GLN A 194 25.78 20.01 15.05
C GLN A 194 24.60 20.67 15.75
N LEU A 195 24.21 20.12 16.91
CA LEU A 195 23.11 20.65 17.71
C LEU A 195 23.49 22.01 18.33
N THR A 196 22.67 23.04 18.14
CA THR A 196 22.95 24.39 18.68
C THR A 196 22.00 24.80 19.79
N VAL A 197 20.70 24.73 19.51
CA VAL A 197 19.64 25.17 20.42
C VAL A 197 18.47 24.22 20.26
N THR A 198 17.85 23.89 21.39
CA THR A 198 16.57 23.20 21.45
C THR A 198 15.60 24.14 22.15
N ASP A 199 14.58 24.58 21.44
CA ASP A 199 13.47 25.31 22.04
C ASP A 199 12.34 24.31 22.31
N SER A 200 12.24 23.86 23.55
CA SER A 200 11.18 22.93 23.98
C SER A 200 9.83 23.59 24.21
N LEU A 201 9.74 24.93 24.15
CA LEU A 201 8.47 25.64 24.17
C LEU A 201 7.88 25.75 22.76
N GLN A 202 8.75 25.89 21.75
CA GLN A 202 8.35 26.01 20.34
C GLN A 202 8.43 24.68 19.57
N ASP A 203 8.85 23.59 20.22
CA ASP A 203 9.13 22.30 19.58
C ASP A 203 10.07 22.41 18.37
N ILE A 204 11.17 23.16 18.52
CA ILE A 204 12.17 23.39 17.46
C ILE A 204 13.56 22.89 17.87
N ILE A 205 14.21 22.18 16.93
CA ILE A 205 15.63 21.83 16.99
C ILE A 205 16.39 22.69 15.97
N ALA A 206 17.47 23.33 16.41
CA ALA A 206 18.34 24.13 15.55
C ALA A 206 19.70 23.43 15.35
N LEU A 207 20.11 23.29 14.08
CA LEU A 207 21.40 22.72 13.71
C LEU A 207 22.27 23.71 12.95
N GLU A 208 23.58 23.63 13.15
CA GLU A 208 24.61 24.26 12.33
C GLU A 208 25.49 23.21 11.63
N LYS A 209 26.33 23.64 10.68
CA LYS A 209 27.21 22.77 9.88
C LYS A 209 26.45 21.57 9.33
N VAL A 210 25.34 21.88 8.67
CA VAL A 210 24.36 20.89 8.24
C VAL A 210 24.79 20.31 6.91
N ASP A 211 24.84 18.99 6.85
CA ASP A 211 24.99 18.20 5.65
C ASP A 211 23.69 17.44 5.34
N VAL A 212 23.38 17.30 4.06
CA VAL A 212 22.31 16.45 3.54
C VAL A 212 22.90 15.23 2.86
N PHE A 213 22.31 14.05 3.10
CA PHE A 213 22.72 12.84 2.41
C PHE A 213 22.16 12.80 1.00
N ARG A 214 23.04 12.84 -0.02
CA ARG A 214 22.67 12.80 -1.44
C ARG A 214 23.71 12.03 -2.25
N ASN A 215 23.27 11.16 -3.16
CA ASN A 215 24.13 10.41 -4.08
C ASN A 215 25.28 9.70 -3.36
N GLY A 216 24.97 8.97 -2.28
CA GLY A 216 25.97 8.21 -1.51
C GLY A 216 26.91 9.03 -0.63
N LYS A 217 26.72 10.35 -0.52
CA LYS A 217 27.63 11.23 0.22
C LYS A 217 26.93 12.33 0.99
N TRP A 218 27.59 12.78 2.05
CA TRP A 218 27.22 13.98 2.79
C TRP A 218 27.60 15.23 1.98
N THR A 219 26.61 16.07 1.70
CA THR A 219 26.81 17.34 0.98
C THR A 219 26.42 18.51 1.88
N SER A 220 27.33 19.46 2.08
CA SER A 220 27.05 20.60 2.94
C SER A 220 25.94 21.49 2.37
N LEU A 221 24.98 21.87 3.21
CA LEU A 221 23.94 22.84 2.88
C LEU A 221 24.44 24.29 2.98
N GLY A 222 25.58 24.53 3.60
CA GLY A 222 26.14 25.87 3.79
C GLY A 222 25.30 26.81 4.66
N LYS A 223 24.26 26.30 5.33
CA LYS A 223 23.35 27.08 6.18
C LYS A 223 22.92 26.29 7.42
N SER A 224 22.58 27.03 8.48
CA SER A 224 21.91 26.46 9.65
C SER A 224 20.43 26.23 9.36
N ILE A 225 19.85 25.22 9.98
CA ILE A 225 18.42 24.90 9.84
C ILE A 225 17.73 24.92 11.20
N LYS A 226 16.44 25.28 11.20
CA LYS A 226 15.53 25.12 12.33
C LYS A 226 14.41 24.21 11.89
N VAL A 227 14.27 23.09 12.57
CA VAL A 227 13.32 22.04 12.20
C VAL A 227 12.33 21.80 13.34
N PRO A 228 11.01 21.84 13.07
CA PRO A 228 10.02 21.46 14.06
C PRO A 228 10.06 19.95 14.30
N TYR A 229 9.72 19.55 15.53
CA TYR A 229 9.52 18.15 15.91
C TYR A 229 8.15 17.96 16.57
N ASN A 230 7.75 16.70 16.81
CA ASN A 230 6.56 16.39 17.61
C ASN A 230 7.01 16.07 19.04
N GLY A 231 6.33 16.59 20.08
CA GLY A 231 6.77 16.52 21.49
C GLY A 231 7.15 15.14 22.07
N ASN A 232 6.79 14.03 21.41
CA ASN A 232 7.18 12.66 21.76
C ASN A 232 8.29 12.08 20.89
N LEU A 233 9.10 12.91 20.21
CA LEU A 233 10.20 12.48 19.35
C LEU A 233 11.16 11.57 20.15
N PRO A 234 11.30 10.29 19.76
CA PRO A 234 12.23 9.40 20.44
C PRO A 234 13.66 9.74 20.01
N ILE A 235 14.53 10.02 20.99
CA ILE A 235 15.93 10.37 20.77
C ILE A 235 16.81 9.35 21.47
N TYR A 236 17.90 8.97 20.81
CA TYR A 236 18.85 8.00 21.33
C TYR A 236 20.28 8.51 21.24
N ILE A 237 21.15 7.99 22.11
CA ILE A 237 22.61 8.16 22.06
C ILE A 237 23.27 6.84 22.47
N GLY A 238 24.11 6.27 21.59
CA GLY A 238 24.81 5.01 21.87
C GLY A 238 23.90 3.89 22.40
N GLY A 239 22.75 3.66 21.78
CA GLY A 239 21.78 2.66 22.23
C GLY A 239 20.74 3.15 23.26
N GLN A 240 21.04 4.20 24.02
CA GLN A 240 20.21 4.61 25.15
C GLN A 240 19.19 5.67 24.76
N LYS A 241 17.91 5.44 25.09
CA LYS A 241 16.84 6.42 24.90
C LYS A 241 17.01 7.58 25.89
N ILE A 242 16.90 8.81 25.40
CA ILE A 242 16.94 10.02 26.22
C ILE A 242 15.65 10.82 26.08
N ASP A 243 15.27 11.51 27.15
CA ASP A 243 14.16 12.48 27.13
C ASP A 243 14.58 13.72 26.32
N ILE A 244 13.67 14.22 25.47
CA ILE A 244 13.86 15.43 24.67
C ILE A 244 14.27 16.64 25.52
N LYS A 245 13.81 16.73 26.77
CA LYS A 245 14.17 17.81 27.71
C LYS A 245 15.66 17.83 28.05
N ASN A 246 16.33 16.69 27.90
CA ASN A 246 17.76 16.54 28.14
C ASN A 246 18.59 16.89 26.89
N LEU A 247 17.97 17.08 25.73
CA LEU A 247 18.68 17.36 24.48
C LEU A 247 19.55 18.63 24.56
N LYS A 248 19.17 19.61 25.39
CA LYS A 248 19.96 20.82 25.71
C LYS A 248 21.37 20.52 26.23
N HIS A 249 21.59 19.36 26.85
CA HIS A 249 22.90 18.95 27.38
C HIS A 249 23.84 18.41 26.30
N TYR A 250 23.34 18.16 25.09
CA TYR A 250 24.11 17.63 23.97
C TYR A 250 24.48 18.70 22.94
N LYS A 251 24.42 19.98 23.32
CA LYS A 251 24.83 21.09 22.45
C LYS A 251 26.27 20.88 21.94
N GLY A 252 26.47 21.09 20.64
CA GLY A 252 27.73 20.86 19.93
C GLY A 252 27.93 19.43 19.45
N LYS A 253 27.11 18.46 19.90
CA LYS A 253 27.17 17.08 19.39
C LYS A 253 26.60 16.99 17.98
N THR A 254 27.17 16.08 17.19
CA THR A 254 26.62 15.70 15.89
C THR A 254 25.36 14.88 16.08
N VAL A 255 24.35 15.13 15.26
CA VAL A 255 23.09 14.39 15.27
C VAL A 255 22.74 13.97 13.85
N TYR A 256 22.09 12.82 13.73
CA TYR A 256 21.47 12.34 12.49
C TYR A 256 19.96 12.48 12.63
N MET A 257 19.30 12.98 11.58
CA MET A 257 17.86 13.20 11.58
C MET A 257 17.24 12.70 10.28
N ALA A 258 16.15 11.93 10.42
CA ALA A 258 15.28 11.59 9.30
C ALA A 258 14.10 12.57 9.26
N MET A 259 13.92 13.22 8.10
CA MET A 259 12.93 14.25 7.89
C MET A 259 11.77 13.75 7.04
N LYS A 260 10.55 14.14 7.38
CA LYS A 260 9.34 13.94 6.56
C LYS A 260 8.73 15.27 6.17
N ASP A 261 8.01 15.29 5.05
CA ASP A 261 7.18 16.44 4.68
C ASP A 261 5.77 16.29 5.26
N TYR A 262 5.35 17.26 6.05
CA TYR A 262 3.99 17.36 6.58
C TYR A 262 3.35 18.65 6.06
N PHE A 263 2.56 18.52 4.99
CA PHE A 263 1.85 19.64 4.35
C PHE A 263 2.80 20.78 3.93
N GLY A 264 3.92 20.45 3.28
CA GLY A 264 4.92 21.41 2.81
C GLY A 264 5.86 21.94 3.91
N LYS A 265 5.77 21.40 5.13
CA LYS A 265 6.69 21.70 6.24
C LYS A 265 7.47 20.45 6.62
N GLU A 266 8.78 20.57 6.63
CA GLU A 266 9.67 19.51 7.09
C GLU A 266 9.55 19.33 8.61
N LYS A 267 9.43 18.08 9.07
CA LYS A 267 9.48 17.73 10.49
C LYS A 267 10.47 16.61 10.75
N VAL A 268 11.09 16.66 11.92
CA VAL A 268 11.92 15.57 12.42
C VAL A 268 11.01 14.43 12.86
N GLU A 269 11.23 13.24 12.30
CA GLU A 269 10.49 12.04 12.67
C GLU A 269 11.32 11.09 13.54
N ARG A 270 12.65 11.04 13.32
CA ARG A 270 13.58 10.26 14.14
C ARG A 270 14.93 10.95 14.24
N MET A 271 15.57 10.81 15.39
CA MET A 271 16.84 11.47 15.67
C MET A 271 17.75 10.60 16.53
N VAL A 272 19.03 10.57 16.18
CA VAL A 272 20.09 9.91 16.96
C VAL A 272 21.23 10.90 17.17
N VAL A 273 21.74 10.99 18.40
CA VAL A 273 22.89 11.80 18.77
C VAL A 273 24.13 10.92 18.72
N LYS A 274 25.13 11.33 17.95
CA LYS A 274 26.42 10.63 17.88
C LYS A 274 27.16 10.76 19.22
N ALA A 275 27.51 9.65 19.81
CA ALA A 275 28.26 9.57 21.07
C ALA A 275 29.77 9.71 20.84
N GLN A 276 30.33 8.97 19.88
CA GLN A 276 31.77 8.81 19.64
C GLN A 276 32.17 9.17 18.18
N TYR A 277 32.71 8.20 17.43
CA TYR A 277 33.29 8.37 16.11
C TYR A 277 32.42 7.72 15.04
N GLU A 278 32.17 8.47 13.95
CA GLU A 278 31.41 8.00 12.80
C GLU A 278 32.26 7.06 11.94
N ASN A 279 31.69 5.92 11.57
CA ASN A 279 32.20 4.99 10.58
C ASN A 279 31.10 4.73 9.54
N ASN A 280 31.47 4.72 8.25
CA ASN A 280 30.53 4.51 7.16
C ASN A 280 30.86 3.20 6.45
N PHE A 281 29.86 2.36 6.21
CA PHE A 281 29.99 1.08 5.52
C PHE A 281 28.92 1.00 4.43
N SER A 282 29.31 0.66 3.21
CA SER A 282 28.37 0.34 2.11
C SER A 282 28.58 -1.13 1.78
N GLU A 283 27.79 -2.00 2.41
CA GLU A 283 28.03 -3.43 2.44
C GLU A 283 26.71 -4.20 2.45
N LYS A 284 26.76 -5.47 2.04
CA LYS A 284 25.68 -6.44 2.23
C LYS A 284 25.62 -6.87 3.70
N ILE A 285 24.43 -6.93 4.28
CA ILE A 285 24.16 -7.55 5.58
C ILE A 285 24.17 -9.06 5.36
N ARG A 286 25.16 -9.78 5.88
CA ARG A 286 25.28 -11.23 5.70
C ARG A 286 24.38 -11.99 6.67
N GLU A 287 24.43 -11.62 7.93
CA GLU A 287 23.73 -12.30 9.01
C GLU A 287 23.22 -11.29 10.04
N ILE A 288 22.10 -11.62 10.69
CA ILE A 288 21.53 -10.85 11.78
C ILE A 288 21.31 -11.77 12.97
N ASN A 289 21.97 -11.47 14.08
CA ASN A 289 21.72 -12.08 15.37
C ASN A 289 20.76 -11.21 16.18
N TRP A 290 19.49 -11.59 16.20
CA TRP A 290 18.44 -10.88 16.94
C TRP A 290 18.58 -11.00 18.46
N PHE A 291 19.20 -12.07 18.97
CA PHE A 291 19.42 -12.25 20.40
C PHE A 291 20.42 -11.23 20.95
N SER A 292 21.51 -10.98 20.23
CA SER A 292 22.51 -9.97 20.59
C SER A 292 22.27 -8.61 19.95
N SER A 293 21.25 -8.45 19.10
CA SER A 293 20.99 -7.24 18.31
C SER A 293 22.22 -6.77 17.53
N GLN A 294 22.82 -7.70 16.78
CA GLN A 294 24.04 -7.47 16.00
C GLN A 294 23.87 -7.96 14.56
N MET A 295 24.44 -7.24 13.61
CA MET A 295 24.50 -7.63 12.20
C MET A 295 25.95 -7.77 11.75
N GLU A 296 26.23 -8.79 10.96
CA GLU A 296 27.52 -9.00 10.31
C GLU A 296 27.45 -8.49 8.86
N LEU A 297 28.42 -7.67 8.46
CA LEU A 297 28.52 -7.09 7.13
C LEU A 297 29.38 -7.95 6.18
N GLY A 298 29.30 -7.70 4.88
CA GLY A 298 30.07 -8.35 3.81
C GLY A 298 31.58 -8.41 4.07
N ASN A 299 32.11 -7.36 4.68
CA ASN A 299 33.51 -7.22 5.08
C ASN A 299 33.85 -7.83 6.45
N ASN A 300 32.97 -8.68 7.00
CA ASN A 300 33.08 -9.37 8.29
C ASN A 300 33.15 -8.42 9.51
N ARG A 301 32.63 -7.19 9.36
CA ARG A 301 32.45 -6.27 10.50
C ARG A 301 31.13 -6.55 11.19
N ASN A 302 31.18 -6.62 12.51
CA ASN A 302 30.00 -6.75 13.35
C ASN A 302 29.56 -5.37 13.84
N ILE A 303 28.29 -5.05 13.64
CA ILE A 303 27.68 -3.78 14.01
C ILE A 303 26.45 -4.06 14.87
N ASN A 304 26.41 -3.48 16.07
CA ASN A 304 25.24 -3.56 16.95
C ASN A 304 24.13 -2.64 16.43
N PHE A 305 22.88 -2.94 16.74
CA PHE A 305 21.74 -2.05 16.47
C PHE A 305 20.79 -2.04 17.67
N HIS A 306 19.88 -1.07 17.70
CA HIS A 306 18.94 -0.90 18.80
C HIS A 306 17.66 -0.20 18.33
N ASP A 307 16.65 -0.11 19.19
CA ASP A 307 15.36 0.55 18.89
C ASP A 307 15.46 2.01 18.44
N GLY A 308 16.62 2.64 18.58
CA GLY A 308 16.87 4.01 18.14
C GLY A 308 17.49 4.12 16.75
N THR A 309 18.08 3.05 16.23
CA THR A 309 18.68 3.00 14.90
C THR A 309 17.66 3.47 13.86
N ILE A 310 18.07 4.45 13.05
CA ILE A 310 17.25 4.96 11.96
C ILE A 310 17.33 3.94 10.83
N VAL A 311 16.27 3.16 10.60
CA VAL A 311 16.23 2.24 9.46
C VAL A 311 15.35 2.81 8.36
N VAL A 312 15.94 2.96 7.18
CA VAL A 312 15.28 3.47 5.97
C VAL A 312 15.19 2.35 4.94
N LYS A 313 13.98 2.08 4.45
CA LYS A 313 13.72 1.11 3.37
C LYS A 313 12.58 1.63 2.50
N ASN A 314 12.70 1.56 1.17
CA ASN A 314 11.70 2.08 0.22
C ASN A 314 11.27 3.52 0.56
N ASN A 315 12.25 4.38 0.88
CA ASN A 315 12.06 5.76 1.35
C ASN A 315 11.15 5.93 2.57
N ARG A 316 10.97 4.90 3.39
CA ARG A 316 10.17 4.93 4.62
C ARG A 316 11.03 4.61 5.83
N LEU A 317 10.64 5.14 6.98
CA LEU A 317 11.18 4.66 8.25
C LEU A 317 10.52 3.34 8.61
N VAL A 318 11.34 2.34 8.86
CA VAL A 318 10.89 1.02 9.29
C VAL A 318 11.45 0.68 10.67
N ASP A 319 10.86 -0.33 11.30
CA ASP A 319 11.36 -0.87 12.56
C ASP A 319 12.63 -1.70 12.31
N VAL A 320 13.53 -1.79 13.29
CA VAL A 320 14.79 -2.56 13.18
C VAL A 320 14.55 -4.03 12.89
N TYR A 321 13.40 -4.58 13.30
CA TYR A 321 13.00 -5.95 12.99
C TYR A 321 12.69 -6.19 11.49
N ASN A 322 12.74 -5.15 10.65
CA ASN A 322 12.61 -5.25 9.19
C ASN A 322 13.95 -5.32 8.45
N LEU A 323 15.07 -5.35 9.19
CA LEU A 323 16.37 -5.67 8.63
C LEU A 323 16.37 -7.16 8.21
N ASN A 324 16.86 -7.43 7.01
CA ASN A 324 16.95 -8.79 6.48
C ASN A 324 18.38 -9.10 6.08
N SER A 325 18.83 -10.32 6.38
CA SER A 325 20.04 -10.88 5.78
C SER A 325 19.92 -10.86 4.25
N GLY A 326 21.05 -10.65 3.56
CA GLY A 326 21.13 -10.44 2.12
C GLY A 326 20.83 -9.02 1.65
N SER A 327 20.43 -8.11 2.54
CA SER A 327 20.16 -6.71 2.14
C SER A 327 21.45 -5.92 1.93
N ASP A 328 21.51 -5.15 0.86
CA ASP A 328 22.57 -4.18 0.59
C ASP A 328 22.18 -2.83 1.18
N GLY A 329 23.13 -2.09 1.73
CA GLY A 329 22.82 -0.76 2.26
C GLY A 329 24.00 0.05 2.74
N LEU A 330 23.71 1.31 3.06
CA LEU A 330 24.60 2.18 3.83
C LEU A 330 24.34 1.97 5.31
N ILE A 331 25.40 1.71 6.06
CA ILE A 331 25.40 1.67 7.52
C ILE A 331 26.30 2.79 8.01
N ILE A 332 25.74 3.69 8.81
CA ILE A 332 26.50 4.68 9.56
C ILE A 332 26.51 4.24 11.01
N ALA A 333 27.69 3.87 11.49
CA ALA A 333 27.90 3.40 12.84
C ALA A 333 28.69 4.39 13.68
N ASP A 334 28.35 4.45 14.95
CA ASP A 334 29.05 5.18 15.99
C ASP A 334 29.83 4.22 16.89
N GLY A 335 31.09 4.54 17.16
CA GLY A 335 31.90 3.80 18.13
C GLY A 335 33.39 3.76 17.82
N ARG A 336 34.10 2.81 18.43
CA ARG A 336 35.55 2.68 18.30
C ARG A 336 35.97 1.22 18.18
N GLY A 337 36.83 0.93 17.21
CA GLY A 337 37.38 -0.40 17.02
C GLY A 337 36.31 -1.40 16.58
N SER A 338 36.06 -2.42 17.41
CA SER A 338 35.02 -3.44 17.18
C SER A 338 33.69 -3.14 17.87
N ASP A 339 33.64 -2.14 18.76
CA ASP A 339 32.42 -1.72 19.42
C ASP A 339 31.77 -0.62 18.60
N LEU A 340 30.95 -1.03 17.63
CA LEU A 340 30.27 -0.16 16.67
C LEU A 340 28.76 -0.39 16.79
N THR A 341 28.00 0.71 16.86
CA THR A 341 26.53 0.68 16.94
C THR A 341 25.94 1.51 15.81
N ALA A 342 24.98 0.98 15.07
CA ALA A 342 24.35 1.64 13.94
C ALA A 342 23.44 2.79 14.38
N ASP A 343 23.74 4.00 13.94
CA ASP A 343 22.88 5.17 14.06
C ASP A 343 21.89 5.24 12.88
N LEU A 344 22.35 4.88 11.67
CA LEU A 344 21.55 4.84 10.44
C LEU A 344 21.84 3.56 9.66
N VAL A 345 20.79 2.91 9.18
CA VAL A 345 20.83 1.82 8.19
C VAL A 345 19.90 2.19 7.05
N TYR A 346 20.45 2.46 5.88
CA TYR A 346 19.71 2.77 4.66
C TYR A 346 19.77 1.56 3.73
N ILE A 347 18.67 0.84 3.60
CA ILE A 347 18.54 -0.35 2.76
C ILE A 347 18.31 0.06 1.30
N TYR A 348 19.08 -0.53 0.38
CA TYR A 348 19.03 -0.27 -1.05
C TYR A 348 18.10 -1.20 -1.80
N ASN A 349 17.80 -2.39 -1.27
CA ASN A 349 17.05 -3.39 -2.01
C ASN A 349 15.63 -2.92 -2.32
N GLU A 350 15.35 -2.75 -3.60
CA GLU A 350 14.02 -2.61 -4.18
C GLU A 350 13.83 -3.66 -5.27
N ASN A 351 12.59 -4.10 -5.48
CA ASN A 351 12.22 -5.10 -6.47
C ASN A 351 10.98 -4.63 -7.25
N ILE A 352 10.61 -5.32 -8.33
CA ILE A 352 9.34 -5.11 -9.05
C ILE A 352 8.15 -5.23 -8.10
N ASN A 353 8.13 -6.23 -7.23
CA ASN A 353 7.07 -6.42 -6.22
C ASN A 353 7.50 -5.85 -4.86
N ASN A 354 6.61 -5.11 -4.22
CA ASN A 354 6.84 -4.52 -2.90
C ASN A 354 6.53 -5.50 -1.75
N THR A 355 5.67 -6.48 -2.05
CA THR A 355 5.12 -7.47 -1.14
C THR A 355 5.09 -8.82 -1.84
N ASN A 356 4.82 -9.88 -1.09
CA ASN A 356 4.56 -11.21 -1.68
C ASN A 356 3.11 -11.39 -2.18
N ILE A 357 2.30 -10.32 -2.16
CA ILE A 357 0.98 -10.26 -2.79
C ILE A 357 1.13 -10.01 -4.28
N GLY A 358 2.06 -9.11 -4.64
CA GLY A 358 2.33 -8.77 -6.04
C GLY A 358 2.90 -9.97 -6.80
N GLN A 359 2.39 -10.15 -8.02
CA GLN A 359 2.85 -11.16 -8.96
C GLN A 359 3.41 -10.51 -10.23
N ASP A 360 3.88 -9.27 -10.10
CA ASP A 360 4.31 -8.49 -11.24
C ASP A 360 5.67 -8.99 -11.74
N GLN A 361 5.76 -9.25 -13.04
CA GLN A 361 6.97 -9.79 -13.67
C GLN A 361 7.25 -9.07 -14.99
N LEU A 362 8.53 -9.03 -15.36
CA LEU A 362 8.99 -8.45 -16.60
C LEU A 362 9.64 -9.51 -17.48
N TYR A 363 9.11 -9.64 -18.69
CA TYR A 363 9.61 -10.55 -19.70
C TYR A 363 10.07 -9.80 -20.95
N VAL A 364 11.01 -10.39 -21.67
CA VAL A 364 11.33 -9.98 -23.03
C VAL A 364 11.63 -11.20 -23.89
N GLY A 365 11.11 -11.27 -25.11
CA GLY A 365 11.32 -12.46 -25.94
C GLY A 365 10.75 -12.30 -27.35
N ARG A 366 10.86 -13.36 -28.15
CA ARG A 366 10.32 -13.39 -29.51
C ARG A 366 8.84 -13.76 -29.48
N LEU A 367 8.01 -12.94 -30.13
CA LEU A 367 6.59 -13.22 -30.29
C LEU A 367 6.42 -14.38 -31.27
N ASN A 368 5.92 -15.52 -30.80
CA ASN A 368 5.76 -16.71 -31.63
C ASN A 368 4.36 -16.82 -32.20
N THR A 369 3.42 -17.41 -31.45
CA THR A 369 2.03 -17.59 -31.84
C THR A 369 1.15 -16.62 -31.07
N ILE A 370 0.27 -15.91 -31.78
CA ILE A 370 -0.71 -15.00 -31.21
C ILE A 370 -2.10 -15.54 -31.59
N LEU A 371 -2.92 -15.87 -30.61
CA LEU A 371 -4.31 -16.29 -30.76
C LEU A 371 -5.25 -15.15 -30.34
N GLU A 372 -6.53 -15.37 -30.12
CA GLU A 372 -7.45 -14.27 -29.77
C GLU A 372 -7.11 -13.64 -28.41
N ASP A 373 -6.73 -14.46 -27.44
CA ASP A 373 -6.51 -14.13 -26.03
C ASP A 373 -5.17 -14.68 -25.45
N ILE A 374 -4.36 -15.32 -26.30
CA ILE A 374 -3.12 -16.01 -25.90
C ILE A 374 -1.94 -15.52 -26.72
N LEU A 375 -0.82 -15.24 -26.05
CA LEU A 375 0.49 -15.01 -26.64
C LEU A 375 1.45 -16.10 -26.17
N TYR A 376 2.08 -16.78 -27.13
CA TYR A 376 3.23 -17.63 -26.86
C TYR A 376 4.53 -16.86 -27.12
N LEU A 377 5.33 -16.70 -26.07
CA LEU A 377 6.63 -16.03 -26.10
C LEU A 377 7.74 -17.09 -26.13
N LYS A 378 8.56 -17.08 -27.18
CA LYS A 378 9.65 -18.05 -27.39
C LYS A 378 11.01 -17.42 -27.13
N ASP A 379 11.98 -18.24 -26.71
CA ASP A 379 13.37 -17.83 -26.45
C ASP A 379 13.42 -16.57 -25.56
N PHE A 380 12.67 -16.63 -24.46
CA PHE A 380 12.37 -15.48 -23.62
C PHE A 380 13.38 -15.29 -22.50
N PHE A 381 13.36 -14.09 -21.94
CA PHE A 381 14.13 -13.71 -20.77
C PHE A 381 13.18 -13.19 -19.70
N LEU A 382 13.39 -13.63 -18.46
CA LEU A 382 12.70 -13.13 -17.27
C LEU A 382 13.65 -12.23 -16.49
N LEU A 383 13.19 -11.07 -16.03
CA LEU A 383 13.96 -10.28 -15.07
C LEU A 383 13.84 -10.90 -13.67
N ASP A 384 14.73 -11.81 -13.30
CA ASP A 384 14.83 -12.35 -11.94
C ASP A 384 15.93 -11.63 -11.15
N LYS A 385 15.63 -11.28 -9.89
CA LYS A 385 16.58 -10.62 -8.96
C LYS A 385 17.41 -9.51 -9.62
N ASN A 386 16.74 -8.65 -10.39
CA ASN A 386 17.33 -7.48 -11.06
C ASN A 386 18.27 -7.80 -12.24
N ASN A 387 18.27 -9.03 -12.74
CA ASN A 387 19.09 -9.47 -13.87
C ASN A 387 18.25 -10.28 -14.88
N TRP A 388 18.62 -10.23 -16.16
CA TRP A 388 17.95 -11.02 -17.18
C TRP A 388 18.41 -12.49 -17.13
N GLU A 389 17.46 -13.41 -16.99
CA GLU A 389 17.68 -14.86 -17.07
C GLU A 389 17.08 -15.41 -18.36
N SER A 390 17.86 -16.19 -19.12
CA SER A 390 17.46 -16.72 -20.44
C SER A 390 16.79 -18.09 -20.36
N PHE A 391 15.72 -18.27 -21.12
CA PHE A 391 14.99 -19.54 -21.24
C PHE A 391 14.80 -19.87 -22.73
N ASN A 392 15.39 -20.99 -23.17
CA ASN A 392 15.19 -21.52 -24.53
C ASN A 392 13.94 -22.40 -24.57
N ASP A 393 12.80 -21.82 -24.21
CA ASP A 393 11.51 -22.49 -24.14
C ASP A 393 10.41 -21.53 -24.64
N GLU A 394 9.19 -22.02 -24.68
CA GLU A 394 7.98 -21.25 -24.94
C GLU A 394 7.19 -21.05 -23.66
N LYS A 395 6.77 -19.81 -23.38
CA LYS A 395 5.87 -19.47 -22.28
C LYS A 395 4.56 -18.92 -22.81
N GLU A 396 3.47 -19.46 -22.27
CA GLU A 396 2.12 -19.00 -22.52
C GLU A 396 1.79 -17.78 -21.63
N PHE A 397 1.14 -16.80 -22.23
CA PHE A 397 0.60 -15.62 -21.57
C PHE A 397 -0.81 -15.32 -22.07
N PHE A 398 -1.60 -14.68 -21.22
CA PHE A 398 -2.95 -14.24 -21.55
C PHE A 398 -2.99 -12.73 -21.74
N TYR A 399 -3.79 -12.26 -22.68
CA TYR A 399 -4.11 -10.84 -22.84
C TYR A 399 -5.59 -10.65 -23.12
N ASP A 400 -6.10 -9.46 -22.81
CA ASP A 400 -7.51 -9.13 -22.90
C ASP A 400 -7.72 -7.69 -23.39
N ASP A 401 -8.98 -7.26 -23.46
CA ASP A 401 -9.36 -5.92 -23.90
C ASP A 401 -8.76 -4.79 -23.04
N ASP A 402 -8.33 -5.10 -21.80
CA ASP A 402 -7.67 -4.15 -20.90
C ASP A 402 -6.13 -4.19 -21.01
N THR A 403 -5.56 -5.08 -21.84
CA THR A 403 -4.12 -5.13 -22.10
C THR A 403 -3.67 -3.98 -23.00
N PHE A 404 -2.71 -3.19 -22.53
CA PHE A 404 -2.11 -2.12 -23.33
C PHE A 404 -0.99 -2.65 -24.24
N ILE A 405 -1.11 -2.50 -25.56
CA ILE A 405 -0.10 -2.96 -26.53
C ILE A 405 0.39 -1.77 -27.36
N TYR A 406 1.70 -1.58 -27.44
CA TYR A 406 2.32 -0.45 -28.16
C TYR A 406 3.36 -0.91 -29.17
N ASP A 407 3.15 -0.55 -30.44
CA ASP A 407 4.05 -0.81 -31.55
C ASP A 407 5.09 0.32 -31.64
N LEU A 408 6.32 0.03 -31.22
CA LEU A 408 7.44 0.98 -31.20
C LEU A 408 7.93 1.33 -32.61
N GLU A 409 7.69 0.49 -33.61
CA GLU A 409 8.11 0.76 -35.00
C GLU A 409 7.22 1.82 -35.64
N ASN A 410 5.92 1.72 -35.39
CA ASN A 410 4.90 2.60 -35.98
C ASN A 410 4.46 3.72 -35.03
N ASN A 411 4.96 3.75 -33.80
CA ASN A 411 4.61 4.71 -32.75
C ASN A 411 3.09 4.81 -32.52
N LYS A 412 2.43 3.67 -32.34
CA LYS A 412 0.98 3.62 -32.12
C LYS A 412 0.57 2.52 -31.16
N GLU A 413 -0.54 2.77 -30.48
CA GLU A 413 -1.26 1.74 -29.73
C GLU A 413 -1.92 0.74 -30.68
N VAL A 414 -1.94 -0.52 -30.27
CA VAL A 414 -2.50 -1.65 -31.02
C VAL A 414 -3.58 -2.29 -30.14
N SER A 415 -4.82 -2.37 -30.64
CA SER A 415 -5.86 -3.11 -29.91
C SER A 415 -5.58 -4.62 -29.91
N PRO A 416 -6.06 -5.40 -28.92
CA PRO A 416 -5.95 -6.86 -28.91
C PRO A 416 -6.41 -7.53 -30.21
N LYS A 417 -7.51 -7.03 -30.78
CA LYS A 417 -8.00 -7.48 -32.10
C LYS A 417 -7.01 -7.20 -33.24
N GLU A 418 -6.39 -6.03 -33.26
CA GLU A 418 -5.33 -5.71 -34.22
C GLU A 418 -4.06 -6.52 -33.98
N PHE A 419 -3.76 -6.84 -32.73
CA PHE A 419 -2.58 -7.63 -32.35
C PHE A 419 -2.68 -9.06 -32.87
N PHE A 420 -3.84 -9.70 -32.69
CA PHE A 420 -4.13 -11.03 -33.25
C PHE A 420 -4.25 -11.05 -34.78
N SER A 421 -4.86 -10.03 -35.38
CA SER A 421 -5.19 -10.05 -36.82
C SER A 421 -4.06 -9.61 -37.76
N ARG A 422 -2.95 -9.08 -37.24
CA ARG A 422 -1.82 -8.56 -38.02
C ARG A 422 -0.56 -9.43 -37.88
N ASP A 423 0.44 -9.10 -38.69
CA ASP A 423 1.73 -9.78 -38.74
C ASP A 423 2.66 -9.40 -37.57
N TYR A 424 2.22 -9.63 -36.32
CA TYR A 424 3.03 -9.48 -35.10
C TYR A 424 3.59 -10.82 -34.60
N SER A 425 3.23 -11.93 -35.23
CA SER A 425 3.66 -13.29 -34.92
C SER A 425 4.69 -13.83 -35.92
N VAL A 426 5.50 -14.80 -35.48
CA VAL A 426 6.43 -15.53 -36.35
C VAL A 426 5.95 -16.97 -36.51
N ASP A 427 5.11 -17.23 -37.52
CA ASP A 427 4.69 -18.60 -37.84
C ASP A 427 5.76 -19.32 -38.67
N GLU A 428 6.58 -20.15 -38.01
CA GLU A 428 7.63 -20.96 -38.65
C GLU A 428 7.09 -21.98 -39.68
N ASN A 429 5.79 -22.31 -39.64
CA ASN A 429 5.17 -23.24 -40.58
C ASN A 429 4.79 -22.58 -41.92
N ASN A 430 4.77 -21.24 -42.00
CA ASN A 430 4.32 -20.51 -43.17
C ASN A 430 5.48 -20.13 -44.11
N ARG A 431 5.94 -21.11 -44.91
CA ARG A 431 7.11 -20.99 -45.81
C ARG A 431 7.03 -19.89 -46.89
N ARG A 432 5.86 -19.24 -47.09
CA ARG A 432 5.64 -18.27 -48.17
C ARG A 432 5.88 -16.82 -47.76
N ASN A 433 5.78 -16.49 -46.48
CA ASN A 433 6.09 -15.17 -45.94
C ASN A 433 6.90 -15.38 -44.66
N ARG A 434 8.23 -15.28 -44.74
CA ARG A 434 9.06 -15.09 -43.54
C ARG A 434 8.70 -13.70 -43.00
N THR A 435 7.65 -13.60 -42.19
CA THR A 435 7.33 -12.38 -41.46
C THR A 435 8.56 -12.03 -40.61
N ARG A 436 8.88 -10.73 -40.53
CA ARG A 436 10.03 -10.25 -39.78
C ARG A 436 9.83 -10.61 -38.31
N ASP A 437 10.88 -11.08 -37.65
CA ASP A 437 10.79 -11.42 -36.24
C ASP A 437 10.31 -10.21 -35.43
N TRP A 438 9.29 -10.42 -34.60
CA TRP A 438 8.87 -9.43 -33.62
C TRP A 438 9.27 -9.89 -32.22
N TYR A 439 9.58 -8.91 -31.40
CA TYR A 439 9.98 -9.07 -30.02
C TYR A 439 9.13 -8.16 -29.15
N GLY A 440 8.88 -8.55 -27.90
CA GLY A 440 8.09 -7.76 -26.98
C GLY A 440 8.73 -7.70 -25.60
N TYR A 441 8.72 -6.51 -24.99
CA TYR A 441 8.82 -6.36 -23.55
C TYR A 441 7.42 -6.49 -22.97
N LEU A 442 7.20 -7.42 -22.04
CA LEU A 442 5.92 -7.68 -21.41
C LEU A 442 6.01 -7.40 -19.92
N TYR A 443 5.18 -6.48 -19.42
CA TYR A 443 4.90 -6.35 -18.00
C TYR A 443 3.61 -7.11 -17.69
N THR A 444 3.70 -8.04 -16.76
CA THR A 444 2.69 -9.07 -16.50
C THR A 444 2.31 -9.10 -15.02
N GLU A 445 1.05 -9.43 -14.71
CA GLU A 445 0.57 -9.79 -13.38
C GLU A 445 0.24 -11.28 -13.40
N GLY A 446 1.13 -12.10 -12.82
CA GLY A 446 1.11 -13.54 -13.07
C GLY A 446 1.33 -13.81 -14.56
N ASP A 447 0.47 -14.63 -15.17
CA ASP A 447 0.54 -14.94 -16.60
C ASP A 447 -0.31 -13.99 -17.48
N ARG A 448 -0.95 -12.96 -16.88
CA ARG A 448 -1.73 -11.96 -17.60
C ARG A 448 -0.87 -10.77 -17.99
N ILE A 449 -0.87 -10.39 -19.27
CA ILE A 449 -0.16 -9.21 -19.78
C ILE A 449 -0.95 -7.95 -19.44
N SER A 450 -0.32 -7.05 -18.69
CA SER A 450 -0.87 -5.73 -18.41
C SER A 450 -0.40 -4.71 -19.45
N ALA A 451 0.88 -4.79 -19.87
CA ALA A 451 1.42 -3.95 -20.92
C ALA A 451 2.45 -4.68 -21.79
N ALA A 452 2.40 -4.48 -23.10
CA ALA A 452 3.32 -5.03 -24.07
C ALA A 452 3.88 -3.95 -24.99
N PHE A 453 5.20 -3.81 -25.07
CA PHE A 453 5.88 -2.92 -26.02
C PHE A 453 6.61 -3.78 -27.05
N ILE A 454 6.18 -3.70 -28.30
CA ILE A 454 6.60 -4.62 -29.37
C ILE A 454 7.43 -3.90 -30.44
N LYS A 455 8.42 -4.60 -30.98
CA LYS A 455 9.37 -4.09 -31.99
C LYS A 455 9.94 -5.20 -32.88
N ARG A 456 10.59 -4.83 -33.99
CA ARG A 456 11.13 -5.78 -35.00
C ARG A 456 12.55 -6.26 -34.73
N SER A 457 13.20 -5.73 -33.70
CA SER A 457 14.57 -6.11 -33.34
C SER A 457 14.72 -6.26 -31.84
N MET A 458 15.40 -7.32 -31.42
CA MET A 458 15.72 -7.51 -30.02
C MET A 458 16.81 -6.53 -29.57
N ASP A 459 16.60 -5.86 -28.44
CA ASP A 459 17.66 -5.05 -27.82
C ASP A 459 18.74 -5.96 -27.21
N SER A 460 19.97 -5.46 -27.11
CA SER A 460 21.03 -6.18 -26.40
C SER A 460 20.78 -6.14 -24.89
N LEU A 461 20.32 -7.26 -24.33
CA LEU A 461 20.08 -7.38 -22.89
C LEU A 461 21.37 -7.35 -22.05
N LEU A 462 22.51 -7.69 -22.67
CA LEU A 462 23.83 -7.68 -22.01
C LEU A 462 24.29 -6.28 -21.58
N ASN A 463 23.79 -5.25 -22.26
CA ASN A 463 24.12 -3.84 -21.94
C ASN A 463 23.13 -3.23 -20.95
N GLN A 464 21.98 -3.89 -20.78
CA GLN A 464 20.94 -3.40 -19.89
C GLN A 464 21.31 -3.65 -18.44
N ARG A 465 20.83 -2.75 -17.59
CA ARG A 465 20.97 -2.88 -16.14
C ARG A 465 19.74 -2.38 -15.43
N THR A 466 19.50 -2.97 -14.27
CA THR A 466 18.48 -2.48 -13.35
C THR A 466 19.05 -1.32 -12.55
N THR A 467 18.27 -0.25 -12.42
CA THR A 467 18.62 0.96 -11.69
C THR A 467 17.45 1.38 -10.83
N ILE A 468 17.75 1.88 -9.64
CA ILE A 468 16.77 2.53 -8.76
C ILE A 468 17.19 3.97 -8.51
N GLY A 469 16.25 4.86 -8.21
CA GLY A 469 16.54 6.25 -7.89
C GLY A 469 15.30 7.08 -7.61
N ILE A 470 15.50 8.31 -7.14
CA ILE A 470 14.43 9.25 -6.81
C ILE A 470 14.41 10.37 -7.85
N VAL A 471 13.23 10.68 -8.38
CA VAL A 471 13.03 11.78 -9.33
C VAL A 471 13.38 13.11 -8.68
N GLU A 472 14.40 13.79 -9.18
CA GLU A 472 14.85 15.08 -8.65
C GLU A 472 13.87 16.20 -9.05
N SER A 473 13.46 16.23 -10.30
CA SER A 473 12.50 17.18 -10.86
C SER A 473 11.58 16.47 -11.85
N SER A 474 10.36 16.99 -12.02
CA SER A 474 9.42 16.47 -13.01
C SER A 474 10.08 16.35 -14.40
N PRO A 475 9.67 15.35 -15.21
CA PRO A 475 10.23 15.17 -16.55
C PRO A 475 10.12 16.44 -17.40
N VAL A 476 11.11 16.65 -18.25
CA VAL A 476 11.19 17.81 -19.16
C VAL A 476 11.32 17.30 -20.59
N GLU A 477 10.58 17.92 -21.50
CA GLU A 477 10.69 17.64 -22.94
C GLU A 477 11.76 18.56 -23.55
N ASP A 478 12.75 17.94 -24.20
CA ASP A 478 13.74 18.64 -25.03
C ASP A 478 13.44 18.42 -26.51
N ASN A 479 13.56 19.48 -27.32
CA ASN A 479 13.23 19.44 -28.75
C ASN A 479 14.06 18.43 -29.56
N ASN A 480 15.28 18.08 -29.11
CA ASN A 480 16.18 17.18 -29.81
C ASN A 480 16.22 15.78 -29.16
N MET A 481 16.14 15.73 -27.83
CA MET A 481 16.31 14.49 -27.07
C MET A 481 14.97 13.81 -26.70
N GLY A 482 13.86 14.53 -26.80
CA GLY A 482 12.55 14.11 -26.30
C GLY A 482 12.48 14.24 -24.78
N TRP A 483 11.55 13.52 -24.16
CA TRP A 483 11.38 13.51 -22.71
C TRP A 483 12.59 12.93 -21.99
N PHE A 484 13.09 13.67 -21.00
CA PHE A 484 14.12 13.20 -20.08
C PHE A 484 13.81 13.60 -18.63
N LEU A 485 14.38 12.89 -17.66
CA LEU A 485 14.29 13.22 -16.24
C LEU A 485 15.65 13.11 -15.55
N LYS A 486 15.75 13.71 -14.37
CA LYS A 486 16.94 13.64 -13.50
C LYS A 486 16.66 12.77 -12.29
N LEU A 487 17.57 11.85 -12.00
CA LEU A 487 17.52 10.99 -10.81
C LEU A 487 18.64 11.31 -9.85
N LYS A 488 18.25 11.50 -8.60
CA LYS A 488 19.15 11.55 -7.45
C LYS A 488 19.10 10.22 -6.69
N ASN A 489 20.11 10.00 -5.85
CA ASN A 489 20.27 8.82 -5.01
C ASN A 489 20.25 7.50 -5.80
N SER A 490 20.69 7.54 -7.06
CA SER A 490 20.59 6.40 -7.95
C SER A 490 21.54 5.26 -7.57
N LYS A 491 21.12 4.02 -7.79
CA LYS A 491 21.93 2.81 -7.60
C LYS A 491 21.76 1.88 -8.80
N ASP A 492 22.85 1.30 -9.28
CA ASP A 492 22.82 0.27 -10.32
C ASP A 492 22.97 -1.10 -9.66
N TRP A 493 22.21 -2.10 -10.11
CA TRP A 493 22.47 -3.48 -9.76
C TRP A 493 23.76 -3.97 -10.44
N SER A 494 24.67 -4.59 -9.69
CA SER A 494 25.86 -5.23 -10.22
C SER A 494 25.70 -6.74 -10.21
N THR A 495 25.57 -7.35 -11.38
CA THR A 495 25.48 -8.81 -11.53
C THR A 495 26.76 -9.52 -11.05
N ILE A 496 27.93 -8.90 -11.21
CA ILE A 496 29.22 -9.48 -10.78
C ILE A 496 29.33 -9.53 -9.25
N ASN A 497 28.92 -8.47 -8.58
CA ASN A 497 29.01 -8.37 -7.12
C ASN A 497 27.74 -8.82 -6.40
N GLU A 498 26.69 -9.16 -7.17
CA GLU A 498 25.34 -9.48 -6.69
C GLU A 498 24.81 -8.47 -5.66
N GLN A 499 25.04 -7.17 -5.89
CA GLN A 499 24.65 -6.12 -4.95
C GLN A 499 24.32 -4.80 -5.65
N TRP A 500 23.53 -3.96 -4.96
CA TRP A 500 23.29 -2.58 -5.38
C TRP A 500 24.52 -1.69 -5.18
N MET A 501 24.91 -0.98 -6.23
CA MET A 501 26.06 -0.07 -6.25
C MET A 501 25.59 1.38 -6.37
N GLU A 502 25.92 2.21 -5.39
CA GLU A 502 25.55 3.63 -5.40
C GLU A 502 26.22 4.43 -6.53
N LYS A 503 25.48 5.42 -7.04
CA LYS A 503 26.01 6.49 -7.90
C LYS A 503 26.34 7.72 -7.06
N ASN A 504 27.50 8.32 -7.37
CA ASN A 504 27.99 9.53 -6.71
C ASN A 504 27.55 10.85 -7.38
N SER A 505 26.69 10.75 -8.41
CA SER A 505 26.18 11.84 -9.23
C SER A 505 24.72 11.60 -9.64
N THR A 506 24.06 12.67 -10.07
CA THR A 506 22.71 12.62 -10.67
C THR A 506 22.78 11.95 -12.05
N LEU A 507 21.80 11.10 -12.37
CA LEU A 507 21.66 10.48 -13.68
C LEU A 507 20.62 11.23 -14.53
N ASN A 508 20.90 11.41 -15.82
CA ASN A 508 19.92 11.89 -16.79
C ASN A 508 19.37 10.67 -17.55
N ILE A 509 18.05 10.49 -17.54
CA ILE A 509 17.38 9.33 -18.17
C ILE A 509 16.45 9.81 -19.27
N TYR A 510 16.55 9.22 -20.45
CA TYR A 510 15.69 9.46 -21.60
C TYR A 510 14.50 8.49 -21.58
N LEU A 511 13.31 8.99 -21.93
CA LEU A 511 12.03 8.29 -21.75
C LEU A 511 11.33 7.92 -23.07
N ARG A 512 11.98 8.14 -24.22
CA ARG A 512 11.37 8.05 -25.55
C ARG A 512 10.70 6.70 -25.83
N GLU A 513 11.32 5.61 -25.43
CA GLU A 513 10.84 4.24 -25.65
C GLU A 513 10.40 3.54 -24.35
N ALA A 514 10.24 4.30 -23.27
CA ALA A 514 10.04 3.72 -21.96
C ALA A 514 8.59 3.23 -21.78
N MET A 515 8.45 1.96 -21.42
CA MET A 515 7.22 1.47 -20.79
C MET A 515 7.17 1.99 -19.35
N ILE A 516 6.23 2.88 -19.05
CA ILE A 516 6.08 3.47 -17.71
C ILE A 516 4.86 2.83 -17.04
N ILE A 517 5.09 2.22 -15.87
CA ILE A 517 4.10 1.51 -15.08
C ILE A 517 3.97 2.20 -13.72
N LYS A 518 2.73 2.39 -13.27
CA LYS A 518 2.39 2.91 -11.93
C LYS A 518 1.11 2.22 -11.46
N ASN A 519 1.10 1.73 -10.23
CA ASN A 519 -0.02 0.96 -9.67
C ASN A 519 -0.43 -0.26 -10.53
N GLY A 520 0.56 -0.98 -11.08
CA GLY A 520 0.34 -2.14 -11.96
C GLY A 520 -0.22 -1.82 -13.35
N GLN A 521 -0.42 -0.56 -13.69
CA GLN A 521 -0.98 -0.14 -14.98
C GLN A 521 -0.01 0.75 -15.76
N ARG A 522 -0.11 0.73 -17.08
CA ARG A 522 0.65 1.63 -17.94
C ARG A 522 0.17 3.07 -17.76
N VAL A 523 1.12 3.98 -17.57
CA VAL A 523 0.89 5.42 -17.45
C VAL A 523 1.79 6.21 -18.41
N THR A 524 1.65 7.53 -18.41
CA THR A 524 2.41 8.43 -19.26
C THR A 524 3.53 9.13 -18.49
N VAL A 525 4.40 9.85 -19.22
CA VAL A 525 5.49 10.64 -18.61
C VAL A 525 4.95 11.69 -17.61
N ASN A 526 3.75 12.21 -17.84
CA ASN A 526 3.12 13.21 -16.97
C ASN A 526 2.75 12.68 -15.58
N ASP A 527 2.68 11.35 -15.43
CA ASP A 527 2.31 10.69 -14.18
C ASP A 527 3.50 10.53 -13.23
N ILE A 528 4.72 10.80 -13.72
CA ILE A 528 5.96 10.82 -12.94
C ILE A 528 6.11 12.20 -12.29
N LYS A 529 6.21 12.22 -10.96
CA LYS A 529 6.32 13.44 -10.16
C LYS A 529 7.68 13.55 -9.48
N SER A 530 8.09 14.78 -9.16
CA SER A 530 9.26 15.00 -8.31
C SER A 530 9.08 14.28 -6.96
N GLY A 531 10.10 13.55 -6.53
CA GLY A 531 10.05 12.73 -5.32
C GLY A 531 9.58 11.28 -5.54
N ASP A 532 9.02 10.93 -6.71
CA ASP A 532 8.68 9.54 -7.02
C ASP A 532 9.94 8.66 -6.99
N SER A 533 9.82 7.46 -6.42
CA SER A 533 10.89 6.46 -6.49
C SER A 533 10.69 5.61 -7.72
N LEU A 534 11.76 5.32 -8.46
CA LEU A 534 11.71 4.56 -9.70
C LEU A 534 12.54 3.30 -9.56
N TYR A 535 11.97 2.18 -10.01
CA TYR A 535 12.68 0.96 -10.36
C TYR A 535 12.68 0.85 -11.89
N MET A 536 13.84 0.74 -12.54
CA MET A 536 13.91 0.74 -14.00
C MET A 536 14.91 -0.23 -14.58
N VAL A 537 14.61 -0.69 -15.79
CA VAL A 537 15.58 -1.33 -16.68
C VAL A 537 15.96 -0.33 -17.76
N ARG A 538 17.26 -0.10 -17.94
CA ARG A 538 17.79 0.87 -18.89
C ARG A 538 18.97 0.32 -19.68
N ASP A 539 19.10 0.77 -20.92
CA ASP A 539 20.31 0.62 -21.74
C ASP A 539 21.03 1.96 -21.78
N ASP A 540 22.20 2.02 -21.11
CA ASP A 540 22.86 3.28 -20.76
C ASP A 540 21.83 4.31 -20.22
N ASN A 541 21.72 5.51 -20.78
CA ASN A 541 20.78 6.52 -20.31
C ASN A 541 19.35 6.38 -20.87
N MET A 542 19.08 5.37 -21.71
CA MET A 542 17.76 5.14 -22.29
C MET A 542 16.95 4.18 -21.42
N ALA A 543 15.83 4.64 -20.85
CA ALA A 543 14.93 3.76 -20.13
C ALA A 543 14.14 2.86 -21.10
N LYS A 544 14.04 1.58 -20.76
CA LYS A 544 13.22 0.59 -21.46
C LYS A 544 11.94 0.31 -20.67
N VAL A 545 12.08 0.12 -19.36
CA VAL A 545 10.95 -0.07 -18.45
C VAL A 545 11.17 0.77 -17.21
N ILE A 546 10.13 1.47 -16.75
CA ILE A 546 10.11 2.25 -15.51
C ILE A 546 8.89 1.82 -14.72
N ILE A 547 9.11 1.45 -13.47
CA ILE A 547 8.06 1.18 -12.49
C ILE A 547 8.15 2.27 -11.43
N VAL A 548 7.10 3.07 -11.33
CA VAL A 548 6.96 4.13 -10.32
C VAL A 548 6.44 3.50 -9.03
N LYS A 549 7.14 3.78 -7.92
CA LYS A 549 6.98 3.17 -6.59
C LYS A 549 6.40 4.14 -5.55
#